data_AF-A0A2V9HG59-F1
#
_entry.id   AF-A0A2V9HG59-F1
#
_cell.length_a   1.000
_cell.length_b   1.000
_cell.length_c   1.000
_cell.angle_alpha   90.00
_cell.angle_beta   90.00
_cell.angle_gamma   90.00
#
_symmetry.space_group_name_H-M   'P 1'
#
loop_
_entity.id
_entity.type
_entity.pdbx_description
1 polymer ?
#
loop_
_entity_poly.entity_id
_entity_poly.type
_entity_poly.pdbx_seq_one_letter_code
_entity_poly.pdbx_strand_id
1 'polypeptide(L)'
;MKNACEIWKDQLLEAALTGSLTAGLEEHLRTCTICSEELGNIRARKARLDTLLPFVAQRSEPSANFRAQVLAAARAAREGKRARPWRVWRLAGATAVVVVVLMMGLTLQRRTARMIPENELAAAQKLTEWRAPSDGLLVTPGQEILRTMPRLGESYLDVPVKTDEEE
;
A
#
# COMPACT_ATOMS: atom_id res chain seq x y z
N MET A 1 40.26 3.34 -39.93
CA MET A 1 40.76 4.34 -38.95
C MET A 1 39.65 4.93 -38.06
N LYS A 2 38.40 5.08 -38.52
CA LYS A 2 37.29 5.62 -37.70
C LYS A 2 36.96 4.81 -36.43
N ASN A 3 37.00 3.48 -36.50
CA ASN A 3 36.64 2.62 -35.37
C ASN A 3 37.59 2.74 -34.16
N ALA A 4 38.87 3.07 -34.40
CA ALA A 4 39.83 3.27 -33.31
C ALA A 4 39.55 4.56 -32.54
N CYS A 5 38.98 5.58 -33.19
CA CYS A 5 38.69 6.88 -32.58
C CYS A 5 37.46 6.81 -31.65
N GLU A 6 36.48 5.93 -31.94
CA GLU A 6 35.29 5.78 -31.10
C GLU A 6 35.62 5.35 -29.67
N ILE A 7 36.65 4.51 -29.50
CA ILE A 7 37.12 4.05 -28.18
C ILE A 7 37.60 5.22 -27.31
N TRP A 8 38.15 6.25 -27.93
CA TRP A 8 38.74 7.39 -27.22
C TRP A 8 37.74 8.52 -26.95
N LYS A 9 36.51 8.45 -27.48
CA LYS A 9 35.53 9.54 -27.40
C LYS A 9 35.19 9.95 -25.96
N ASP A 10 34.97 8.97 -25.09
CA ASP A 10 34.66 9.24 -23.68
C ASP A 10 35.87 9.83 -22.96
N GLN A 11 37.08 9.33 -23.25
CA GLN A 11 38.32 9.85 -22.67
C GLN A 11 38.66 11.26 -23.19
N LEU A 12 38.32 11.58 -24.44
CA LEU A 12 38.45 12.93 -25.01
C LEU A 12 37.54 13.92 -24.29
N LEU A 13 36.29 13.53 -24.01
CA LEU A 13 35.34 14.33 -23.25
C LEU A 13 35.82 14.55 -21.82
N GLU A 14 36.24 13.49 -21.14
CA GLU A 14 36.79 13.57 -19.78
C GLU A 14 38.02 14.49 -19.76
N ALA A 15 39.00 14.28 -20.64
CA ALA A 15 40.20 15.09 -20.73
C ALA A 15 39.93 16.57 -21.09
N ALA A 16 38.85 16.86 -21.82
CA ALA A 16 38.45 18.23 -22.10
C ALA A 16 37.77 18.91 -20.88
N LEU A 17 37.06 18.13 -20.06
CA LEU A 17 36.37 18.63 -18.87
C LEU A 17 37.31 18.79 -17.67
N THR A 18 38.17 17.80 -17.40
CA THR A 18 39.07 17.77 -16.23
C THR A 18 40.44 18.36 -16.53
N GLY A 19 40.86 18.40 -17.79
CA GLY A 19 42.19 18.82 -18.21
C GLY A 19 43.28 17.75 -18.07
N SER A 20 42.96 16.56 -17.55
CA SER A 20 43.90 15.46 -17.41
C SER A 20 43.88 14.54 -18.62
N LEU A 21 45.04 14.27 -19.23
CA LEU A 21 45.18 13.27 -20.29
C LEU A 21 45.70 11.95 -19.72
N THR A 22 45.10 10.83 -20.14
CA THR A 22 45.65 9.51 -19.87
C THR A 22 46.83 9.25 -20.81
N ALA A 23 47.82 8.47 -20.37
CA ALA A 23 49.03 8.19 -21.17
C ALA A 23 48.70 7.57 -22.54
N GLY A 24 47.67 6.71 -22.61
CA GLY A 24 47.22 6.11 -23.87
C GLY A 24 46.55 7.11 -24.82
N LEU A 25 45.79 8.07 -24.29
CA LEU A 25 45.15 9.11 -25.09
C LEU A 25 46.18 10.09 -25.66
N GLU A 26 47.20 10.46 -24.88
CA GLU A 26 48.27 11.36 -25.34
C GLU A 26 48.99 10.79 -26.57
N GLU A 27 49.33 9.49 -26.54
CA GLU A 27 49.97 8.82 -27.67
C GLU A 27 49.05 8.78 -28.91
N HIS A 28 47.76 8.53 -28.71
CA HIS A 28 46.78 8.59 -29.80
C HIS A 28 46.65 10.00 -30.39
N LEU A 29 46.66 11.05 -29.56
CA LEU A 29 46.56 12.44 -30.02
C LEU A 29 47.79 12.90 -30.83
N ARG A 30 48.96 12.31 -30.58
CA ARG A 30 50.17 12.55 -31.39
C ARG A 30 50.05 11.96 -32.80
N THR A 31 49.30 10.88 -32.94
CA THR A 31 49.18 10.14 -34.20
C THR A 31 47.90 10.48 -34.98
N CYS A 32 46.84 10.94 -34.30
CA CYS A 32 45.55 11.25 -34.91
C CYS A 32 45.20 12.74 -34.83
N THR A 33 45.24 13.42 -35.98
CA THR A 33 44.90 14.85 -36.09
C THR A 33 43.41 15.13 -35.90
N ILE A 34 42.54 14.18 -36.24
CA ILE A 34 41.08 14.33 -36.09
C ILE A 34 40.72 14.46 -34.59
N CYS A 35 41.24 13.55 -33.76
CA CYS A 35 40.97 13.55 -32.32
C CYS A 35 41.57 14.78 -31.62
N SER A 36 42.71 15.31 -32.07
CA SER A 36 43.30 16.52 -31.50
C SER A 36 42.52 17.78 -31.87
N GLU A 37 41.99 17.86 -33.09
CA GLU A 37 41.08 18.92 -33.52
C GLU A 37 39.75 18.87 -32.76
N GLU A 38 39.15 17.68 -32.59
CA GLU A 38 37.93 17.50 -31.80
C GLU A 38 38.13 17.93 -30.34
N LEU A 39 39.24 17.54 -29.71
CA LEU A 39 39.58 17.96 -28.35
C LEU A 39 39.75 19.49 -28.24
N GLY A 40 40.37 20.12 -29.24
CA GLY A 40 40.45 21.58 -29.35
C GLY A 40 39.07 22.23 -29.43
N ASN A 41 38.18 21.68 -30.25
CA ASN A 41 36.80 22.16 -30.41
C ASN A 41 35.99 22.04 -29.12
N ILE A 42 36.12 20.92 -28.39
CA ILE A 42 35.42 20.72 -27.11
C ILE A 42 35.95 21.72 -26.07
N ARG A 43 37.28 21.90 -25.97
CA ARG A 43 37.89 22.87 -25.05
C ARG A 43 37.49 24.31 -25.37
N ALA A 44 37.46 24.69 -26.65
CA ALA A 44 36.99 26.01 -27.08
C ALA A 44 35.52 26.23 -26.72
N ARG A 45 34.67 25.20 -26.86
CA ARG A 45 33.27 25.26 -26.44
C ARG A 45 33.13 25.41 -24.92
N LYS A 46 33.90 24.65 -24.15
CA LYS A 46 33.95 24.77 -22.68
C LYS A 46 34.36 26.19 -22.27
N ALA A 47 35.43 26.73 -22.85
CA ALA A 47 35.88 28.08 -22.56
C ALA A 47 34.79 29.14 -22.83
N ARG A 48 34.02 28.98 -23.92
CA ARG A 48 32.86 29.85 -24.21
C ARG A 48 31.72 29.70 -23.19
N LEU A 49 31.54 28.53 -22.59
CA LEU A 49 30.54 28.33 -21.53
C LEU A 49 31.04 28.88 -20.19
N ASP A 50 32.32 28.69 -19.88
CA ASP A 50 32.96 29.21 -18.67
C ASP A 50 32.96 30.74 -18.63
N THR A 51 33.02 31.42 -19.78
CA THR A 51 32.84 32.89 -19.83
C THR A 51 31.40 33.33 -19.57
N LEU A 52 30.41 32.49 -19.88
CA LEU A 52 28.99 32.79 -19.66
C LEU A 52 28.51 32.44 -18.25
N LEU A 53 29.16 31.46 -17.60
CA LEU A 53 28.80 30.95 -16.28
C LEU A 53 28.69 32.04 -15.20
N PRO A 54 29.61 33.03 -15.08
CA PRO A 54 29.48 34.10 -14.09
C PRO A 54 28.19 34.91 -14.22
N PHE A 55 27.72 35.17 -15.44
CA PHE A 55 26.48 35.92 -15.67
C PHE A 55 25.24 35.14 -15.26
N VAL A 56 25.26 33.81 -15.39
CA VAL A 56 24.20 32.93 -14.91
C VAL A 56 24.28 32.79 -13.39
N ALA A 57 25.49 32.58 -12.86
CA ALA A 57 25.75 32.39 -11.44
C ALA A 57 25.36 33.63 -10.61
N GLN A 58 25.59 34.83 -11.15
CA GLN A 58 25.23 36.09 -10.49
C GLN A 58 23.71 36.26 -10.30
N ARG A 59 22.88 35.65 -11.15
CA ARG A 59 21.42 35.62 -10.94
C ARG A 59 20.95 34.52 -9.99
N SER A 60 21.80 33.55 -9.70
CA SER A 60 21.45 32.38 -8.88
C SER A 60 22.11 32.42 -7.51
N GLU A 61 22.45 33.60 -6.98
CA GLU A 61 23.09 33.69 -5.67
C GLU A 61 22.17 33.04 -4.62
N PRO A 62 22.60 31.93 -4.00
CA PRO A 62 21.76 31.23 -3.06
C PRO A 62 21.51 32.14 -1.86
N SER A 63 20.28 32.11 -1.33
CA SER A 63 19.94 32.91 -0.15
C SER A 63 20.98 32.73 0.97
N ALA A 64 21.21 33.77 1.79
CA ALA A 64 22.20 33.73 2.87
C ALA A 64 22.05 32.50 3.80
N ASN A 65 20.84 31.94 3.88
CA ASN A 65 20.52 30.78 4.69
C ASN A 65 20.62 29.42 3.96
N PHE A 66 20.89 29.40 2.66
CA PHE A 66 20.93 28.16 1.86
C PHE A 66 21.95 27.16 2.41
N ARG A 67 23.16 27.62 2.77
CA ARG A 67 24.18 26.76 3.37
C ARG A 67 23.70 26.14 4.69
N ALA A 68 23.06 26.94 5.53
CA ALA A 68 22.50 26.46 6.79
C ALA A 68 21.37 25.44 6.56
N GLN A 69 20.49 25.70 5.59
CA GLN A 69 19.40 24.80 5.22
C GLN A 69 19.92 23.47 4.66
N VAL A 70 20.90 23.49 3.75
CA VAL A 70 21.51 22.26 3.19
C VAL A 70 22.20 21.46 4.29
N LEU A 71 22.95 22.11 5.19
CA LEU A 71 23.60 21.42 6.31
C LEU A 71 22.59 20.87 7.32
N ALA A 72 21.51 21.60 7.60
CA ALA A 72 20.42 21.12 8.45
C ALA A 72 19.71 19.91 7.81
N ALA A 73 19.40 19.97 6.52
CA ALA A 73 18.79 18.87 5.78
C ALA A 73 19.70 17.63 5.74
N ALA A 74 21.00 17.81 5.51
CA ALA A 74 21.97 16.72 5.52
C ALA A 74 22.08 16.05 6.91
N ARG A 75 22.05 16.84 8.00
CA ARG A 75 22.02 16.33 9.38
C ARG A 75 20.74 15.57 9.67
N ALA A 76 19.58 16.14 9.33
CA ALA A 76 18.28 15.48 9.51
C ALA A 76 18.18 14.16 8.74
N ALA A 77 18.69 14.10 7.51
CA ALA A 77 18.73 12.88 6.72
C ALA A 77 19.62 11.79 7.35
N ARG A 78 20.71 12.19 8.02
CA ARG A 78 21.60 11.27 8.75
C ARG A 78 20.95 10.72 10.01
N GLU A 79 20.20 11.55 10.73
CA GLU A 79 19.47 11.17 11.95
C GLU A 79 18.28 10.24 11.63
N GLY A 80 17.54 10.53 10.56
CA GLY A 80 16.44 9.68 10.10
C GLY A 80 16.87 8.25 9.74
N LYS A 81 18.12 8.06 9.28
CA LYS A 81 18.68 6.72 9.01
C LYS A 81 18.97 5.93 10.29
N ARG A 82 19.33 6.58 11.40
CA ARG A 82 19.63 5.91 12.69
C ARG A 82 18.37 5.45 13.44
N ALA A 83 17.24 6.14 13.26
CA ALA A 83 15.97 5.75 13.90
C ALA A 83 15.22 4.61 13.17
N ARG A 84 15.59 4.33 11.90
CA ARG A 84 14.92 3.35 11.05
C ARG A 84 15.04 1.88 11.48
N PRO A 85 16.18 1.34 11.93
CA PRO A 85 16.26 -0.09 12.27
C PRO A 85 15.36 -0.46 13.45
N TRP A 86 15.24 0.41 14.45
CA TRP A 86 14.46 0.12 15.66
C TRP A 86 12.94 0.17 15.42
N ARG A 87 12.46 1.09 14.57
CA ARG A 87 11.05 1.12 14.13
C ARG A 87 10.69 -0.07 13.25
N VAL A 88 11.60 -0.50 12.36
CA VAL A 88 11.37 -1.66 11.50
C VAL A 88 11.27 -2.95 12.32
N TRP A 89 12.09 -3.11 13.37
CA TRP A 89 12.00 -4.27 14.26
C TRP A 89 10.71 -4.29 15.08
N ARG A 90 10.22 -3.13 15.55
CA ARG A 90 8.93 -3.04 16.24
C ARG A 90 7.74 -3.33 15.32
N LEU A 91 7.79 -2.87 14.07
CA LEU A 91 6.76 -3.14 13.06
C LEU A 91 6.76 -4.62 12.63
N ALA A 92 7.93 -5.23 12.48
CA ALA A 92 8.06 -6.66 12.16
C ALA A 92 7.54 -7.56 13.31
N GLY A 93 7.73 -7.16 14.57
CA GLY A 93 7.16 -7.85 15.71
C GLY A 93 5.63 -7.79 15.74
N ALA A 94 5.04 -6.63 15.43
CA ALA A 94 3.60 -6.45 15.44
C ALA A 94 2.89 -7.25 14.33
N THR A 95 3.46 -7.31 13.12
CA THR A 95 2.86 -8.09 12.01
C THR A 95 2.92 -9.59 12.26
N ALA A 96 3.99 -10.10 12.87
CA ALA A 96 4.11 -11.52 13.22
C ALA A 96 3.02 -11.96 14.21
N VAL A 97 2.71 -11.14 15.22
CA VAL A 97 1.64 -11.45 16.19
C VAL A 97 0.28 -11.49 15.52
N VAL A 98 -0.03 -10.52 14.63
CA VAL A 98 -1.30 -10.50 13.90
C VAL A 98 -1.45 -11.74 13.03
N VAL A 99 -0.40 -12.15 12.31
CA VAL A 99 -0.44 -13.35 11.46
C VAL A 99 -0.64 -14.61 12.29
N VAL A 100 0.02 -14.73 13.44
CA VAL A 100 -0.16 -15.88 14.35
C VAL A 100 -1.57 -15.93 14.90
N VAL A 101 -2.14 -14.80 15.35
CA VAL A 101 -3.53 -14.73 15.84
C VAL A 101 -4.51 -15.07 14.73
N LEU A 102 -4.29 -14.58 13.50
CA LEU A 102 -5.17 -14.87 12.36
C LEU A 102 -5.13 -16.35 11.99
N MET A 103 -3.94 -16.97 11.95
CA MET A 103 -3.77 -18.39 11.69
C MET A 103 -4.38 -19.26 12.80
N MET A 104 -4.22 -18.87 14.07
CA MET A 104 -4.83 -19.56 15.20
C MET A 104 -6.36 -19.48 15.13
N GLY A 105 -6.91 -18.31 14.82
CA GLY A 105 -8.34 -18.11 14.61
C GLY A 105 -8.89 -18.95 13.46
N LEU A 106 -8.22 -18.93 12.30
CA LEU A 106 -8.61 -19.73 11.12
C LEU A 106 -8.54 -21.24 11.37
N THR A 107 -7.55 -21.72 12.11
CA THR A 107 -7.41 -23.15 12.43
C THR A 107 -8.49 -23.62 13.42
N LEU A 108 -8.80 -22.80 14.43
CA LEU A 108 -9.91 -23.04 15.36
C LEU A 108 -11.26 -23.01 14.64
N GLN A 109 -11.49 -22.01 13.77
CA GLN A 109 -12.72 -21.89 12.98
C GLN A 109 -12.92 -23.06 12.01
N ARG A 110 -11.85 -23.56 11.38
CA ARG A 110 -11.93 -24.76 10.54
C ARG A 110 -12.27 -26.02 11.32
N ARG A 111 -11.80 -26.12 12.58
CA ARG A 111 -12.16 -27.24 13.46
C ARG A 111 -13.63 -27.18 13.89
N THR A 112 -14.12 -26.00 14.25
CA THR A 112 -15.53 -25.84 14.63
C THR A 112 -16.47 -25.96 13.42
N ALA A 113 -16.09 -25.42 12.26
CA ALA A 113 -16.88 -25.56 11.02
C ALA A 113 -17.02 -27.01 10.56
N ARG A 114 -16.03 -27.88 10.82
CA ARG A 114 -16.14 -29.33 10.58
C ARG A 114 -17.06 -30.05 11.57
N MET A 115 -17.43 -29.41 12.67
CA MET A 115 -18.34 -29.95 13.69
C MET A 115 -19.75 -29.38 13.60
N ILE A 116 -20.06 -28.48 12.66
CA ILE A 116 -21.44 -27.98 12.51
C ILE A 116 -22.29 -29.16 12.00
N PRO A 117 -23.23 -29.66 12.82
CA PRO A 117 -24.06 -30.78 12.43
C PRO A 117 -25.07 -30.32 11.37
N GLU A 118 -25.39 -31.20 10.41
CA GLU A 118 -26.26 -30.93 9.25
C GLU A 118 -27.62 -30.30 9.65
N ASN A 119 -28.11 -30.55 10.87
CA ASN A 119 -29.33 -29.96 11.41
C ASN A 119 -29.23 -28.45 11.66
N GLU A 120 -28.06 -27.92 12.03
CA GLU A 120 -27.83 -26.48 12.22
C GLU A 120 -27.73 -25.74 10.87
N LEU A 121 -27.17 -26.39 9.84
CA LEU A 121 -27.15 -25.85 8.48
C LEU A 121 -28.57 -25.80 7.88
N ALA A 122 -29.38 -26.84 8.12
CA ALA A 122 -30.78 -26.85 7.70
C ALA A 122 -31.61 -25.77 8.43
N ALA A 123 -31.33 -25.50 9.71
CA ALA A 123 -31.97 -24.41 10.45
C ALA A 123 -31.53 -23.02 9.93
N ALA A 124 -30.24 -22.83 9.65
CA ALA A 124 -29.71 -21.59 9.08
C ALA A 124 -30.27 -21.31 7.68
N GLN A 125 -30.43 -22.33 6.83
CA GLN A 125 -31.07 -22.20 5.53
C GLN A 125 -32.53 -21.73 5.64
N LYS A 126 -33.29 -22.25 6.61
CA LYS A 126 -34.67 -21.80 6.89
C LYS A 126 -34.75 -20.36 7.39
N LEU A 127 -33.68 -19.83 8.00
CA LEU A 127 -33.62 -18.43 8.43
C LEU A 127 -33.27 -17.48 7.27
N THR A 128 -32.55 -17.96 6.25
CA THR A 128 -32.22 -17.18 5.05
C THR A 128 -33.28 -17.24 3.96
N GLU A 129 -34.24 -18.16 4.06
CA GLU A 129 -35.36 -18.25 3.14
C GLU A 129 -36.24 -17.01 3.28
N TRP A 130 -36.13 -16.09 2.32
CA TRP A 130 -36.91 -14.87 2.32
C TRP A 130 -38.38 -15.22 2.06
N ARG A 131 -39.19 -15.16 3.11
CA ARG A 131 -40.63 -15.40 3.04
C ARG A 131 -41.34 -14.08 2.81
N ALA A 132 -42.19 -14.02 1.79
CA ALA A 132 -42.93 -12.79 1.51
C ALA A 132 -43.87 -12.48 2.69
N PRO A 133 -44.03 -11.20 3.10
CA PRO A 133 -44.95 -10.83 4.17
C PRO A 133 -46.40 -11.32 3.94
N SER A 134 -46.75 -11.58 2.68
CA SER A 134 -48.04 -12.11 2.24
C SER A 134 -48.18 -13.63 2.34
N ASP A 135 -47.09 -14.41 2.45
CA ASP A 135 -47.18 -15.87 2.53
C ASP A 135 -47.86 -16.33 3.83
N GLY A 136 -47.70 -15.57 4.92
CA GLY A 136 -48.43 -15.79 6.16
C GLY A 136 -49.92 -15.43 6.05
N LEU A 137 -50.30 -14.58 5.09
CA LEU A 137 -51.69 -14.15 4.86
C LEU A 137 -52.44 -15.10 3.93
N LEU A 138 -51.74 -15.88 3.10
CA LEU A 138 -52.33 -16.87 2.19
C LEU A 138 -52.58 -18.22 2.86
N VAL A 139 -51.95 -18.49 4.00
CA VAL A 139 -52.37 -19.59 4.88
C VAL A 139 -53.66 -19.14 5.56
N THR A 140 -54.81 -19.36 4.92
CA THR A 140 -56.12 -19.07 5.51
C THR A 140 -56.29 -19.85 6.81
N PRO A 141 -56.26 -19.21 7.99
CA PRO A 141 -56.45 -19.89 9.27
C PRO A 141 -57.90 -20.41 9.45
N GLY A 142 -58.79 -20.13 8.50
CA GLY A 142 -60.20 -20.48 8.57
C GLY A 142 -60.48 -21.98 8.69
N GLN A 143 -59.65 -22.86 8.13
CA GLN A 143 -59.87 -24.31 8.28
C GLN A 143 -59.49 -24.84 9.66
N GLU A 144 -58.48 -24.26 10.32
CA GLU A 144 -58.10 -24.60 11.69
C GLU A 144 -59.19 -24.14 12.68
N ILE A 145 -59.75 -22.95 12.44
CA ILE A 145 -60.83 -22.36 13.24
C ILE A 145 -62.12 -23.20 13.11
N LEU A 146 -62.45 -23.70 11.92
CA LEU A 146 -63.61 -24.58 11.73
C LEU A 146 -63.44 -25.95 12.41
N ARG A 147 -62.21 -26.43 12.62
CA ARG A 147 -61.94 -27.69 13.32
C ARG A 147 -61.90 -27.54 14.84
N THR A 148 -61.59 -26.36 15.34
CA THR A 148 -61.42 -26.07 16.77
C THR A 148 -62.63 -25.40 17.41
N MET A 149 -63.68 -25.09 16.65
CA MET A 149 -64.95 -24.63 17.21
C MET A 149 -65.64 -25.75 18.01
N PRO A 150 -65.85 -25.59 19.33
CA PRO A 150 -66.65 -26.51 20.10
C PRO A 150 -68.12 -26.41 19.69
N ARG A 151 -68.88 -27.47 19.97
CA ARG A 151 -70.32 -27.50 19.66
C ARG A 151 -71.05 -26.44 20.49
N LEU A 152 -72.05 -25.78 19.90
CA LEU A 152 -72.90 -24.80 20.57
C LEU A 152 -73.48 -25.43 21.86
N GLY A 153 -73.00 -25.00 23.02
CA GLY A 153 -73.42 -25.52 24.33
C GLY A 153 -72.28 -25.78 25.33
N GLU A 154 -71.01 -25.85 24.88
CA GLU A 154 -69.86 -25.98 25.79
C GLU A 154 -69.28 -24.59 26.11
N SER A 155 -69.28 -24.20 27.39
CA SER A 155 -68.81 -22.89 27.84
C SER A 155 -67.29 -22.78 27.82
N TYR A 156 -66.75 -21.76 27.14
CA TYR A 156 -65.32 -21.46 27.04
C TYR A 156 -64.66 -20.99 28.34
N LEU A 157 -65.44 -20.75 29.39
CA LEU A 157 -64.98 -20.08 30.59
C LEU A 157 -65.56 -20.81 31.79
N ASP A 158 -64.82 -21.79 32.30
CA ASP A 158 -65.03 -22.32 33.63
C ASP A 158 -64.46 -21.27 34.61
N VAL A 159 -65.27 -20.25 34.92
CA VAL A 159 -64.91 -19.24 35.92
C VAL A 159 -65.35 -19.80 37.27
N PRO A 160 -64.44 -20.23 38.15
CA PRO A 160 -64.82 -20.58 39.51
C PRO A 160 -65.32 -19.32 40.20
N VAL A 161 -66.64 -19.21 40.36
CA VAL A 161 -67.25 -18.17 41.17
C VAL A 161 -66.91 -18.51 42.62
N LYS A 162 -65.94 -17.79 43.21
CA LYS A 162 -65.78 -17.74 44.66
C LYS A 162 -66.97 -16.99 45.22
N THR A 163 -67.90 -17.73 45.83
CA THR A 163 -68.84 -17.16 46.79
C THR A 163 -68.06 -16.91 48.08
N ASP A 164 -67.65 -15.66 48.29
CA ASP A 164 -67.29 -15.17 49.63
C ASP A 164 -68.61 -14.90 50.36
N GLU A 165 -69.03 -15.85 51.21
CA GLU A 165 -70.02 -15.59 52.26
C GLU A 165 -69.24 -15.13 53.50
N GLU A 166 -69.27 -13.82 53.75
CA GLU A 166 -68.97 -13.22 55.05
C GLU A 166 -70.24 -13.20 55.92
N GLU A 167 -70.01 -13.43 57.22
CA GLU A 167 -70.88 -13.31 58.42
C GLU A 167 -71.69 -14.54 58.89
#